data_AF-A0A8B6GAT2-F1
#
_entry.id   AF-A0A8B6GAT2-F1
#
_cell.length_a   1.000
_cell.length_b   1.000
_cell.length_c   1.000
_cell.angle_alpha   90.00
_cell.angle_beta   90.00
_cell.angle_gamma   90.00
#
_symmetry.space_group_name_H-M   'P 1'
#
loop_
_entity.id
_entity.type
_entity.pdbx_description
1 polymer ?
#
loop_
_entity_poly.entity_id
_entity_poly.type
_entity_poly.pdbx_seq_one_letter_code
_entity_poly.pdbx_strand_id
1 'polypeptide(L)'
;MDYAYRSRSCRVCEVHEERKETVSAHDCCRNWKGTSKGMEPDMAVEMTHKLNDSGCQIKVLHADNDSTTTSRLKVHFEDLEKKDDQNHVKKGFSKKLYELSKKYKELKHPDVIPYLVRCFMYAIKENEGSTDDLRKGLNRLVPHVSGDHSLCTDIEWCTYKDDPVNFKYKSLPGGKCLSNDALTSELRELVQQYNRRAESLQNMGSTQANENFNQIVGSKCPKARSYGGSSSFNSRLSAAVLQKNEGYTWLSMVNEASELSPGQFTMKVGETMNKKLERQRENQKTQTFKKRRIEKKKNRKKAQRSSSVKEGTTYQQEVEVNENAYDIIQQIPSSLILTSVKGFIDTLKLSKRVFPKADVDNYRQQTLVKKVLGIEYAAHNAKDDVLSLSELFSQKLQRSCEEDDLHHVNFNSCKLSLKPLVDKKIINATVCIKLARSGINVTHLKLANSRDVNGIKLILTDNNVNNRYASSIIGHLSGCEE
;
A
#
# COMPACT_ATOMS: atom_id res chain seq x y z
N MET A 1 -22.89 -1.22 20.12
CA MET A 1 -21.68 -2.07 19.99
C MET A 1 -21.13 -2.30 21.38
N ASP A 2 -20.83 -3.54 21.76
CA ASP A 2 -20.16 -3.85 23.02
C ASP A 2 -18.63 -3.84 22.86
N TYR A 3 -17.90 -3.69 23.96
CA TYR A 3 -16.43 -3.71 23.99
C TYR A 3 -15.89 -4.24 25.33
N ALA A 4 -14.66 -4.75 25.29
CA ALA A 4 -13.89 -5.10 26.47
C ALA A 4 -12.43 -4.68 26.29
N TYR A 5 -11.70 -4.52 27.40
CA TYR A 5 -10.26 -4.29 27.37
C TYR A 5 -9.56 -5.07 28.49
N ARG A 6 -8.28 -5.39 28.25
CA ARG A 6 -7.40 -6.03 29.23
C ARG A 6 -6.12 -5.25 29.37
N SER A 7 -5.68 -5.03 30.61
CA SER A 7 -4.40 -4.41 30.95
C SER A 7 -3.71 -5.15 32.08
N ARG A 8 -2.40 -5.35 31.90
CA ARG A 8 -1.49 -5.93 32.92
C ARG A 8 -0.81 -4.87 33.76
N SER A 9 -0.85 -3.62 33.31
CA SER A 9 -0.17 -2.50 33.95
C SER A 9 -1.16 -1.55 34.57
N CYS A 10 -0.74 -0.96 35.68
CA CYS A 10 -1.38 0.19 36.30
C CYS A 10 -0.28 1.01 36.96
N ARG A 11 -0.15 2.26 36.55
CA ARG A 11 0.92 3.15 36.99
C ARG A 11 0.85 3.45 38.49
N VAL A 12 -0.37 3.54 39.04
CA VAL A 12 -0.57 3.72 40.48
C VAL A 12 -0.05 2.50 41.23
N CYS A 13 -0.45 1.29 40.81
CA CYS A 13 0.08 0.04 41.40
C CYS A 13 1.60 -0.05 41.28
N GLU A 14 2.15 0.15 40.07
CA GLU A 14 3.59 0.02 39.79
C GLU A 14 4.43 0.95 40.66
N VAL A 15 4.00 2.21 40.83
CA VAL A 15 4.72 3.17 41.68
C VAL A 15 4.75 2.74 43.15
N HIS A 16 3.62 2.24 43.69
CA HIS A 16 3.59 1.79 45.09
C HIS A 16 4.37 0.48 45.27
N GLU A 17 4.32 -0.43 44.29
CA GLU A 17 5.10 -1.67 44.28
C GLU A 17 6.60 -1.39 44.26
N GLU A 18 7.06 -0.46 43.42
CA GLU A 18 8.46 0.00 43.37
C GLU A 18 8.93 0.58 44.72
N ARG A 19 8.04 1.31 45.41
CA ARG A 19 8.32 1.92 46.71
C ARG A 19 8.14 0.96 47.89
N LYS A 20 7.65 -0.26 47.66
CA LYS A 20 7.27 -1.24 48.70
C LYS A 20 6.23 -0.68 49.68
N GLU A 21 5.33 0.16 49.17
CA GLU A 21 4.24 0.77 49.92
C GLU A 21 2.94 0.01 49.69
N THR A 22 2.01 0.11 50.65
CA THR A 22 0.64 -0.39 50.45
C THR A 22 -0.06 0.45 49.38
N VAL A 23 -0.61 -0.22 48.36
CA VAL A 23 -1.36 0.45 47.29
C VAL A 23 -2.63 1.06 47.86
N SER A 24 -2.78 2.39 47.73
CA SER A 24 -4.00 3.10 48.11
C SER A 24 -5.19 2.71 47.22
N ALA A 25 -6.41 2.84 47.75
CA ALA A 25 -7.64 2.60 46.99
C ALA A 25 -7.72 3.56 45.78
N HIS A 26 -7.86 3.02 44.59
CA HIS A 26 -7.94 3.78 43.34
C HIS A 26 -8.68 2.98 42.26
N ASP A 27 -9.05 3.65 41.17
CA ASP A 27 -9.60 3.01 39.96
C ASP A 27 -8.49 2.24 39.22
N CYS A 28 -8.25 1.01 39.66
CA CYS A 28 -7.17 0.18 39.17
C CYS A 28 -7.47 -0.35 37.77
N CYS A 29 -6.63 0.01 36.80
CA CYS A 29 -6.76 -0.49 35.43
C CYS A 29 -6.12 -1.86 35.21
N ARG A 30 -5.42 -2.44 36.20
CA ARG A 30 -4.80 -3.77 36.11
C ARG A 30 -5.87 -4.86 36.31
N ASN A 31 -6.49 -5.28 35.22
CA ASN A 31 -7.59 -6.26 35.20
C ASN A 31 -7.23 -7.60 34.52
N TRP A 32 -5.96 -7.82 34.16
CA TRP A 32 -5.51 -9.06 33.51
C TRP A 32 -4.21 -9.58 34.12
N LYS A 33 -4.20 -10.87 34.50
CA LYS A 33 -3.03 -11.55 35.07
C LYS A 33 -2.37 -12.56 34.11
N GLY A 34 -3.07 -12.95 33.04
CA GLY A 34 -2.57 -13.92 32.07
C GLY A 34 -1.56 -13.35 31.08
N THR A 35 -1.20 -14.16 30.09
CA THR A 35 -0.35 -13.72 28.96
C THR A 35 -1.11 -12.77 28.02
N SER A 36 -0.39 -11.96 27.25
CA SER A 36 -1.01 -11.08 26.24
C SER A 36 -1.85 -11.86 25.21
N LYS A 37 -1.41 -13.07 24.84
CA LYS A 37 -2.14 -13.96 23.92
C LYS A 37 -3.51 -14.39 24.44
N GLY A 38 -3.70 -14.43 25.76
CA GLY A 38 -4.97 -14.82 26.36
C GLY A 38 -6.00 -13.70 26.47
N MET A 39 -5.60 -12.43 26.23
CA MET A 39 -6.47 -11.28 26.41
C MET A 39 -7.64 -11.26 25.42
N GLU A 40 -7.37 -11.49 24.13
CA GLU A 40 -8.40 -11.43 23.09
C GLU A 40 -9.48 -12.50 23.27
N PRO A 41 -9.13 -13.80 23.44
CA PRO A 41 -10.14 -14.82 23.71
C PRO A 41 -10.99 -14.54 24.96
N ASP A 42 -10.37 -14.01 26.02
CA ASP A 42 -11.06 -13.68 27.27
C ASP A 42 -12.02 -12.50 27.12
N MET A 43 -11.60 -11.44 26.42
CA MET A 43 -12.47 -10.32 26.06
C MET A 43 -13.65 -10.76 25.20
N ALA A 44 -13.42 -11.67 24.24
CA ALA A 44 -14.48 -12.19 23.38
C ALA A 44 -15.55 -12.93 24.19
N VAL A 45 -15.14 -13.76 25.16
CA VAL A 45 -16.06 -14.47 26.07
C VAL A 45 -16.86 -13.46 26.91
N GLU A 46 -16.21 -12.47 27.52
CA GLU A 46 -16.90 -11.43 28.30
C GLU A 46 -17.96 -10.68 27.48
N MET A 47 -17.59 -10.21 26.28
CA MET A 47 -18.53 -9.47 25.41
C MET A 47 -19.69 -10.37 24.96
N THR A 48 -19.44 -11.66 24.73
CA THR A 48 -20.50 -12.60 24.33
C THR A 48 -21.48 -12.85 25.48
N HIS A 49 -20.99 -13.00 26.72
CA HIS A 49 -21.85 -13.08 27.90
C HIS A 49 -22.69 -11.82 28.09
N LYS A 50 -22.09 -10.63 28.06
CA LYS A 50 -22.81 -9.35 28.20
C LYS A 50 -23.95 -9.20 27.19
N LEU A 51 -23.70 -9.58 25.94
CA LEU A 51 -24.71 -9.55 24.89
C LEU A 51 -25.84 -10.54 25.16
N ASN A 52 -25.51 -11.76 25.60
CA ASN A 52 -26.51 -12.76 25.96
C ASN A 52 -27.36 -12.34 27.17
N ASP A 53 -26.73 -11.76 28.21
CA ASP A 53 -27.39 -11.23 29.40
C ASP A 53 -28.31 -10.05 29.07
N SER A 54 -28.01 -9.32 27.99
CA SER A 54 -28.85 -8.26 27.44
C SER A 54 -30.01 -8.77 26.56
N GLY A 55 -30.20 -10.10 26.48
CA GLY A 55 -31.23 -10.74 25.65
C GLY A 55 -30.84 -10.95 24.18
N CYS A 56 -29.59 -10.68 23.78
CA CYS A 56 -29.10 -10.91 22.43
C CYS A 56 -28.42 -12.28 22.32
N GLN A 57 -29.15 -13.32 21.89
CA GLN A 57 -28.54 -14.63 21.64
C GLN A 57 -27.64 -14.61 20.41
N ILE A 58 -26.36 -14.96 20.57
CA ILE A 58 -25.38 -14.99 19.48
C ILE A 58 -25.28 -16.41 18.92
N LYS A 59 -25.71 -16.61 17.68
CA LYS A 59 -25.62 -17.90 16.97
C LYS A 59 -24.42 -18.01 16.03
N VAL A 60 -24.00 -16.88 15.45
CA VAL A 60 -22.95 -16.86 14.42
C VAL A 60 -21.88 -15.85 14.81
N LEU A 61 -20.63 -16.30 14.82
CA LEU A 61 -19.44 -15.47 14.98
C LEU A 61 -18.69 -15.35 13.66
N HIS A 62 -18.49 -14.12 13.20
CA HIS A 62 -17.57 -13.80 12.12
C HIS A 62 -16.24 -13.33 12.71
N ALA A 63 -15.20 -14.14 12.55
CA ALA A 63 -13.88 -13.85 13.09
C ALA A 63 -12.79 -14.28 12.12
N ASP A 64 -11.59 -13.74 12.32
CA ASP A 64 -10.40 -14.20 11.62
C ASP A 64 -10.13 -15.67 11.94
N ASN A 65 -9.25 -16.32 11.16
CA ASN A 65 -8.93 -17.73 11.32
C ASN A 65 -8.04 -18.05 12.55
N ASP A 66 -8.11 -17.23 13.60
CA ASP A 66 -7.55 -17.57 14.91
C ASP A 66 -8.41 -18.66 15.56
N SER A 67 -7.80 -19.82 15.80
CA SER A 67 -8.46 -20.96 16.42
C SER A 67 -8.66 -20.77 17.92
N THR A 68 -7.84 -19.96 18.59
CA THR A 68 -7.83 -19.87 20.06
C THR A 68 -9.08 -19.20 20.61
N THR A 69 -9.50 -18.08 20.03
CA THR A 69 -10.74 -17.36 20.39
C THR A 69 -11.98 -18.23 20.15
N THR A 70 -12.00 -18.94 19.03
CA THR A 70 -13.14 -19.81 18.68
C THR A 70 -13.27 -20.98 19.65
N SER A 71 -12.15 -21.66 19.95
CA SER A 71 -12.16 -22.80 20.86
C SER A 71 -12.62 -22.40 22.26
N ARG A 72 -12.21 -21.23 22.77
CA ARG A 72 -12.70 -20.76 24.07
C ARG A 72 -14.18 -20.42 24.06
N LEU A 73 -14.66 -19.73 23.03
CA LEU A 73 -16.09 -19.39 22.94
C LEU A 73 -16.98 -20.64 22.88
N LYS A 74 -16.57 -21.69 22.16
CA LYS A 74 -17.34 -22.94 22.09
C LYS A 74 -17.52 -23.66 23.42
N VAL A 75 -16.60 -23.48 24.38
CA VAL A 75 -16.75 -24.04 25.73
C VAL A 75 -17.89 -23.36 26.50
N HIS A 76 -18.12 -22.07 26.24
CA HIS A 76 -19.17 -21.29 26.90
C HIS A 76 -20.48 -21.28 26.10
N PHE A 77 -20.41 -21.50 24.78
CA PHE A 77 -21.51 -21.37 23.84
C PHE A 77 -21.44 -22.52 22.81
N GLU A 78 -22.01 -23.68 23.15
CA GLU A 78 -21.94 -24.89 22.32
C GLU A 78 -22.59 -24.70 20.95
N ASP A 79 -23.69 -23.94 20.88
CA ASP A 79 -24.44 -23.64 19.66
C ASP A 79 -23.79 -22.57 18.75
N LEU A 80 -22.61 -22.05 19.12
CA LEU A 80 -21.97 -20.97 18.38
C LEU A 80 -21.29 -21.49 17.09
N GLU A 81 -21.82 -21.06 15.94
CA GLU A 81 -21.24 -21.32 14.64
C GLU A 81 -20.18 -20.26 14.29
N LYS A 82 -18.98 -20.69 13.88
CA LYS A 82 -17.98 -19.79 13.29
C LYS A 82 -18.12 -19.77 11.79
N LYS A 83 -18.24 -18.57 11.21
CA LYS A 83 -18.17 -18.36 9.75
C LYS A 83 -16.90 -17.62 9.36
N ASP A 84 -16.37 -17.98 8.19
CA ASP A 84 -15.18 -17.34 7.63
C ASP A 84 -15.44 -15.87 7.27
N ASP A 85 -14.39 -15.06 7.33
CA ASP A 85 -14.39 -13.67 6.83
C ASP A 85 -13.98 -13.63 5.34
N GLN A 86 -14.79 -12.93 4.52
CA GLN A 86 -14.57 -12.83 3.08
C GLN A 86 -13.17 -12.29 2.71
N ASN A 87 -12.66 -11.32 3.48
CA ASN A 87 -11.36 -10.73 3.19
C ASN A 87 -10.22 -11.69 3.53
N HIS A 88 -10.36 -12.48 4.59
CA HIS A 88 -9.38 -13.49 5.00
C HIS A 88 -9.34 -14.66 4.03
N VAL A 89 -10.50 -15.17 3.59
CA VAL A 89 -10.56 -16.21 2.56
C VAL A 89 -9.88 -15.73 1.28
N LYS A 90 -10.20 -14.52 0.83
CA LYS A 90 -9.57 -13.90 -0.33
C LYS A 90 -8.05 -13.75 -0.18
N LYS A 91 -7.57 -13.28 0.97
CA LYS A 91 -6.14 -13.13 1.27
C LYS A 91 -5.45 -14.50 1.29
N GLY A 92 -6.06 -15.51 1.92
CA GLY A 92 -5.55 -16.87 2.01
C GLY A 92 -5.40 -17.52 0.63
N PHE A 93 -6.42 -17.41 -0.23
CA PHE A 93 -6.35 -17.89 -1.61
C PHE A 93 -5.27 -17.16 -2.41
N SER A 94 -5.22 -15.83 -2.30
CA SER A 94 -4.17 -15.03 -2.96
C SER A 94 -2.76 -15.40 -2.49
N LYS A 95 -2.56 -15.70 -1.21
CA LYS A 95 -1.25 -16.09 -0.65
C LYS A 95 -0.77 -17.40 -1.26
N LYS A 96 -1.62 -18.42 -1.31
CA LYS A 96 -1.32 -19.71 -1.94
C LYS A 96 -0.97 -19.55 -3.42
N LEU A 97 -1.69 -18.70 -4.16
CA LEU A 97 -1.34 -18.39 -5.56
C LEU A 97 0.03 -17.70 -5.72
N TYR A 98 0.40 -16.81 -4.79
CA TYR A 98 1.73 -16.20 -4.81
C TYR A 98 2.84 -17.21 -4.47
N GLU A 99 2.59 -18.18 -3.62
CA GLU A 99 3.52 -19.29 -3.37
C GLU A 99 3.71 -20.13 -4.64
N LEU A 100 2.62 -20.48 -5.34
CA LEU A 100 2.67 -21.16 -6.64
C LEU A 100 3.43 -20.36 -7.71
N SER A 101 3.35 -19.03 -7.68
CA SER A 101 4.06 -18.17 -8.64
C SER A 101 5.59 -18.24 -8.54
N LYS A 102 6.12 -18.77 -7.43
CA LYS A 102 7.55 -19.07 -7.31
C LYS A 102 7.96 -20.22 -8.24
N LYS A 103 7.10 -21.23 -8.39
CA LYS A 103 7.31 -22.41 -9.23
C LYS A 103 6.89 -22.16 -10.69
N TYR A 104 5.77 -21.48 -10.92
CA TYR A 104 5.18 -21.32 -12.25
C TYR A 104 5.28 -19.88 -12.78
N LYS A 105 5.98 -19.71 -13.91
CA LYS A 105 6.19 -18.39 -14.55
C LYS A 105 4.89 -17.75 -15.05
N GLU A 106 3.88 -18.54 -15.44
CA GLU A 106 2.58 -18.02 -15.92
C GLU A 106 1.87 -17.14 -14.87
N LEU A 107 2.01 -17.46 -13.59
CA LEU A 107 1.41 -16.69 -12.50
C LEU A 107 2.17 -15.39 -12.17
N LYS A 108 3.39 -15.19 -12.70
CA LYS A 108 4.20 -13.99 -12.44
C LYS A 108 3.67 -12.75 -13.15
N HIS A 109 2.81 -12.91 -14.16
CA HIS A 109 2.19 -11.75 -14.80
C HIS A 109 1.25 -11.03 -13.83
N PRO A 110 1.35 -9.69 -13.69
CA PRO A 110 0.71 -8.94 -12.61
C PRO A 110 -0.82 -9.02 -12.56
N ASP A 111 -1.47 -9.35 -13.67
CA ASP A 111 -2.93 -9.41 -13.77
C ASP A 111 -3.51 -10.84 -13.60
N VAL A 112 -2.68 -11.88 -13.62
CA VAL A 112 -3.14 -13.29 -13.57
C VAL A 112 -3.68 -13.66 -12.19
N ILE A 113 -2.89 -13.50 -11.12
CA ILE A 113 -3.35 -13.79 -9.76
C ILE A 113 -4.59 -12.95 -9.39
N PRO A 114 -4.64 -11.62 -9.63
CA PRO A 114 -5.86 -10.85 -9.42
C PRO A 114 -7.08 -11.34 -10.18
N TYR A 115 -6.89 -11.91 -11.37
CA TYR A 115 -7.96 -12.50 -12.16
C TYR A 115 -8.46 -13.82 -11.55
N LEU A 116 -7.56 -14.72 -11.17
CA LEU A 116 -7.91 -15.97 -10.48
C LEU A 116 -8.68 -15.70 -9.17
N VAL A 117 -8.18 -14.77 -8.36
CA VAL A 117 -8.85 -14.35 -7.11
C VAL A 117 -10.23 -13.75 -7.40
N ARG A 118 -10.41 -13.05 -8.53
CA ARG A 118 -11.71 -12.49 -8.92
C ARG A 118 -12.70 -13.59 -9.27
N CYS A 119 -12.31 -14.53 -10.14
CA CYS A 119 -13.15 -15.65 -10.55
C CYS A 119 -13.57 -16.49 -9.32
N PHE A 120 -12.62 -16.76 -8.42
CA PHE A 120 -12.87 -17.44 -7.16
C PHE A 120 -13.92 -16.71 -6.30
N MET A 121 -13.79 -15.39 -6.12
CA MET A 121 -14.75 -14.63 -5.33
C MET A 121 -16.11 -14.47 -6.01
N TYR A 122 -16.18 -14.48 -7.35
CA TYR A 122 -17.45 -14.50 -8.07
C TYR A 122 -18.18 -15.82 -7.87
N ALA A 123 -17.48 -16.95 -8.02
CA ALA A 123 -18.03 -18.28 -7.73
C ALA A 123 -18.61 -18.38 -6.31
N ILE A 124 -17.96 -17.76 -5.32
CA ILE A 124 -18.50 -17.70 -3.96
C ILE A 124 -19.78 -16.85 -3.90
N LYS A 125 -19.73 -15.61 -4.41
CA LYS A 125 -20.82 -14.64 -4.25
C LYS A 125 -22.09 -15.02 -5.00
N GLU A 126 -21.96 -15.64 -6.16
CA GLU A 126 -23.11 -16.05 -6.98
C GLU A 126 -23.85 -17.25 -6.38
N ASN A 127 -23.20 -18.02 -5.49
CA ASN A 127 -23.71 -19.28 -4.97
C ASN A 127 -23.82 -19.29 -3.43
N GLU A 128 -23.97 -18.14 -2.78
CA GLU A 128 -24.01 -18.03 -1.30
C GLU A 128 -25.16 -18.84 -0.67
N GLY A 129 -26.22 -19.13 -1.43
CA GLY A 129 -27.42 -19.84 -0.95
C GLY A 129 -27.42 -21.37 -1.10
N SER A 130 -26.45 -21.98 -1.80
CA SER A 130 -26.47 -23.43 -2.09
C SER A 130 -25.06 -24.01 -2.10
N THR A 131 -24.80 -25.01 -1.24
CA THR A 131 -23.47 -25.61 -1.07
C THR A 131 -23.06 -26.35 -2.34
N ASP A 132 -24.02 -26.99 -2.99
CA ASP A 132 -23.77 -27.74 -4.22
C ASP A 132 -23.51 -26.82 -5.40
N ASP A 133 -24.23 -25.70 -5.51
CA ASP A 133 -23.96 -24.72 -6.56
C ASP A 133 -22.65 -23.97 -6.31
N LEU A 134 -22.28 -23.76 -5.05
CA LEU A 134 -20.96 -23.24 -4.68
C LEU A 134 -19.85 -24.20 -5.11
N ARG A 135 -19.99 -25.50 -4.83
CA ARG A 135 -19.02 -26.53 -5.28
C ARG A 135 -18.91 -26.56 -6.80
N LYS A 136 -20.03 -26.52 -7.53
CA LYS A 136 -20.04 -26.41 -9.00
C LYS A 136 -19.33 -25.13 -9.47
N GLY A 137 -19.66 -23.99 -8.86
CA GLY A 137 -19.06 -22.68 -9.13
C GLY A 137 -17.54 -22.68 -8.97
N LEU A 138 -17.05 -23.27 -7.87
CA LEU A 138 -15.61 -23.39 -7.60
C LEU A 138 -14.93 -24.33 -8.61
N ASN A 139 -15.52 -25.49 -8.90
CA ASN A 139 -14.99 -26.46 -9.86
C ASN A 139 -14.87 -25.92 -11.30
N ARG A 140 -15.68 -24.93 -11.66
CA ARG A 140 -15.61 -24.24 -12.96
C ARG A 140 -14.35 -23.37 -13.12
N LEU A 141 -13.75 -22.93 -12.02
CA LEU A 141 -12.65 -21.95 -12.05
C LEU A 141 -11.48 -22.44 -12.89
N VAL A 142 -11.03 -23.68 -12.69
CA VAL A 142 -9.83 -24.20 -13.36
C VAL A 142 -10.06 -24.47 -14.84
N PRO A 143 -11.12 -25.20 -15.27
CA PRO A 143 -11.48 -25.32 -16.68
C PRO A 143 -11.54 -23.97 -17.39
N HIS A 144 -12.24 -22.99 -16.77
CA HIS A 144 -12.40 -21.65 -17.34
C HIS A 144 -11.08 -20.94 -17.61
N VAL A 145 -10.09 -21.03 -16.71
CA VAL A 145 -8.79 -20.33 -16.90
C VAL A 145 -7.83 -21.10 -17.80
N SER A 146 -8.07 -22.41 -17.98
CA SER A 146 -7.36 -23.28 -18.91
C SER A 146 -7.93 -23.26 -20.33
N GLY A 147 -9.05 -22.55 -20.56
CA GLY A 147 -9.66 -22.39 -21.89
C GLY A 147 -10.83 -23.34 -22.18
N ASP A 148 -11.18 -24.21 -21.22
CA ASP A 148 -12.36 -25.06 -21.30
C ASP A 148 -13.58 -24.32 -20.71
N HIS A 149 -14.44 -23.85 -21.61
CA HIS A 149 -15.66 -23.13 -21.28
C HIS A 149 -16.92 -24.00 -21.24
N SER A 150 -16.78 -25.33 -21.28
CA SER A 150 -17.92 -26.27 -21.24
C SER A 150 -18.83 -26.08 -20.02
N LEU A 151 -18.25 -25.68 -18.89
CA LEU A 151 -18.98 -25.45 -17.64
C LEU A 151 -19.38 -23.97 -17.41
N CYS A 152 -19.21 -23.11 -18.42
CA CYS A 152 -19.44 -21.66 -18.33
C CYS A 152 -20.79 -21.20 -18.90
N THR A 153 -21.70 -22.11 -19.24
CA THR A 153 -22.99 -21.80 -19.89
C THR A 153 -23.85 -20.84 -19.07
N ASP A 154 -23.87 -21.01 -17.75
CA ASP A 154 -24.82 -20.33 -16.87
C ASP A 154 -24.20 -19.20 -16.03
N ILE A 155 -23.03 -18.68 -16.43
CA ILE A 155 -22.33 -17.61 -15.69
C ILE A 155 -22.28 -16.29 -16.47
N GLU A 156 -22.54 -15.18 -15.79
CA GLU A 156 -22.58 -13.85 -16.42
C GLU A 156 -21.21 -13.20 -16.59
N TRP A 157 -20.26 -13.53 -15.72
CA TRP A 157 -18.92 -12.92 -15.78
C TRP A 157 -18.00 -13.55 -16.84
N CYS A 158 -18.40 -14.66 -17.45
CA CYS A 158 -17.69 -15.26 -18.58
C CYS A 158 -18.23 -14.69 -19.90
N THR A 159 -17.42 -13.87 -20.56
CA THR A 159 -17.79 -13.25 -21.85
C THR A 159 -17.49 -14.15 -23.06
N TYR A 160 -17.13 -15.41 -22.85
CA TYR A 160 -16.91 -16.37 -23.94
C TYR A 160 -18.21 -16.62 -24.70
N LYS A 161 -19.33 -16.72 -23.98
CA LYS A 161 -20.66 -16.94 -24.57
C LYS A 161 -21.12 -15.80 -25.48
N ASP A 162 -20.61 -14.59 -25.26
CA ASP A 162 -21.00 -13.40 -26.02
C ASP A 162 -20.35 -13.37 -27.41
N ASP A 163 -19.09 -13.82 -27.51
CA ASP A 163 -18.34 -13.92 -28.77
C ASP A 163 -17.25 -15.01 -28.67
N PRO A 164 -17.59 -16.29 -28.92
CA PRO A 164 -16.63 -17.40 -28.85
C PRO A 164 -15.48 -17.27 -29.83
N VAL A 165 -15.72 -16.65 -31.00
CA VAL A 165 -14.78 -16.59 -32.12
C VAL A 165 -13.66 -15.59 -31.83
N ASN A 166 -13.99 -14.43 -31.26
CA ASN A 166 -13.00 -13.39 -30.94
C ASN A 166 -12.65 -13.33 -29.44
N PHE A 167 -13.07 -14.32 -28.65
CA PHE A 167 -12.84 -14.33 -27.21
C PHE A 167 -11.35 -14.20 -26.87
N LYS A 168 -11.04 -13.21 -26.04
CA LYS A 168 -9.70 -12.99 -25.48
C LYS A 168 -9.80 -12.62 -24.02
N TYR A 169 -8.95 -13.23 -23.21
CA TYR A 169 -8.87 -12.91 -21.79
C TYR A 169 -8.28 -11.51 -21.59
N LYS A 170 -9.07 -10.57 -21.05
CA LYS A 170 -8.61 -9.20 -20.76
C LYS A 170 -7.49 -9.14 -19.72
N SER A 171 -7.38 -10.13 -18.85
CA SER A 171 -6.44 -10.14 -17.71
C SER A 171 -5.33 -11.20 -17.82
N LEU A 172 -5.34 -12.05 -18.84
CA LEU A 172 -4.28 -13.04 -19.08
C LEU A 172 -3.32 -12.56 -20.19
N PRO A 173 -2.03 -12.92 -20.11
CA PRO A 173 -1.02 -12.52 -21.08
C PRO A 173 -1.38 -12.90 -22.51
N GLY A 174 -1.31 -11.94 -23.43
CA GLY A 174 -1.59 -12.19 -24.85
C GLY A 174 -3.03 -12.60 -25.15
N GLY A 175 -3.96 -12.46 -24.19
CA GLY A 175 -5.34 -12.91 -24.34
C GLY A 175 -5.54 -14.42 -24.35
N LYS A 176 -4.51 -15.20 -23.98
CA LYS A 176 -4.51 -16.67 -24.01
C LYS A 176 -4.84 -17.28 -22.65
N CYS A 177 -5.35 -18.51 -22.65
CA CYS A 177 -5.56 -19.28 -21.43
C CYS A 177 -4.22 -19.74 -20.80
N LEU A 178 -4.30 -20.26 -19.58
CA LEU A 178 -3.18 -20.95 -18.94
C LEU A 178 -3.01 -22.33 -19.59
N SER A 179 -1.78 -22.69 -19.95
CA SER A 179 -1.50 -23.87 -20.77
C SER A 179 -0.64 -24.92 -20.07
N ASN A 180 -0.10 -24.64 -18.89
CA ASN A 180 0.73 -25.59 -18.15
C ASN A 180 -0.12 -26.60 -17.38
N ASP A 181 -0.02 -27.88 -17.73
CA ASP A 181 -0.79 -28.97 -17.12
C ASP A 181 -0.46 -29.21 -15.65
N ALA A 182 0.81 -29.06 -15.26
CA ALA A 182 1.23 -29.20 -13.88
C ALA A 182 0.67 -28.07 -13.01
N LEU A 183 0.67 -26.82 -13.52
CA LEU A 183 0.01 -25.69 -12.86
C LEU A 183 -1.50 -25.93 -12.75
N THR A 184 -2.13 -26.39 -13.82
CA THR A 184 -3.57 -26.70 -13.85
C THR A 184 -3.94 -27.73 -12.80
N SER A 185 -3.11 -28.76 -12.62
CA SER A 185 -3.29 -29.80 -11.60
C SER A 185 -3.19 -29.23 -10.18
N GLU A 186 -2.17 -28.43 -9.88
CA GLU A 186 -2.03 -27.79 -8.56
C GLU A 186 -3.15 -26.77 -8.27
N LEU A 187 -3.65 -26.07 -9.29
CA LEU A 187 -4.82 -25.20 -9.16
C LEU A 187 -6.09 -26.00 -8.86
N ARG A 188 -6.28 -27.17 -9.46
CA ARG A 188 -7.42 -28.07 -9.14
C ARG A 188 -7.34 -28.54 -7.70
N GLU A 189 -6.18 -29.00 -7.24
CA GLU A 189 -5.98 -29.39 -5.84
C GLU A 189 -6.25 -28.23 -4.89
N LEU A 190 -5.76 -27.04 -5.21
CA LEU A 190 -6.01 -25.83 -4.44
C LEU A 190 -7.51 -25.54 -4.33
N VAL A 191 -8.25 -25.57 -5.45
CA VAL A 191 -9.72 -25.37 -5.46
C VAL A 191 -10.42 -26.47 -4.66
N GLN A 192 -9.99 -27.72 -4.79
CA GLN A 192 -10.55 -28.85 -4.05
C GLN A 192 -10.41 -28.68 -2.52
N GLN A 193 -9.32 -28.09 -2.05
CA GLN A 193 -9.17 -27.76 -0.61
C GLN A 193 -10.26 -26.79 -0.13
N TYR A 194 -10.74 -25.87 -0.97
CA TYR A 194 -11.85 -24.98 -0.62
C TYR A 194 -13.20 -25.66 -0.77
N ASN A 195 -13.39 -26.53 -1.78
CA ASN A 195 -14.62 -27.33 -1.92
C ASN A 195 -14.91 -28.21 -0.69
N ARG A 196 -13.87 -28.80 -0.09
CA ARG A 196 -14.01 -29.61 1.14
C ARG A 196 -14.60 -28.85 2.32
N ARG A 197 -14.52 -27.52 2.30
CA ARG A 197 -15.07 -26.63 3.33
C ARG A 197 -16.11 -25.66 2.78
N ALA A 198 -16.80 -26.02 1.70
CA ALA A 198 -17.77 -25.14 1.03
C ALA A 198 -18.84 -24.58 1.98
N GLU A 199 -19.27 -25.36 2.96
CA GLU A 199 -20.23 -24.93 4.00
C GLU A 199 -19.73 -23.71 4.78
N SER A 200 -18.43 -23.65 5.14
CA SER A 200 -17.86 -22.50 5.87
C SER A 200 -17.71 -21.25 5.00
N LEU A 201 -17.79 -21.40 3.67
CA LEU A 201 -17.68 -20.34 2.69
C LEU A 201 -19.04 -19.74 2.30
N GLN A 202 -20.15 -20.29 2.81
CA GLN A 202 -21.48 -19.74 2.62
C GLN A 202 -21.76 -18.59 3.59
N ASN A 203 -22.49 -17.58 3.12
CA ASN A 203 -22.95 -16.46 3.95
C ASN A 203 -21.82 -15.85 4.81
N MET A 204 -20.62 -15.76 4.24
CA MET A 204 -19.46 -15.22 4.93
C MET A 204 -19.67 -13.77 5.32
N GLY A 205 -19.26 -13.43 6.54
CA GLY A 205 -19.34 -12.07 7.05
C GLY A 205 -18.14 -11.22 6.66
N SER A 206 -18.10 -10.00 7.21
CA SER A 206 -16.97 -9.10 7.05
C SER A 206 -16.54 -8.48 8.38
N THR A 207 -15.27 -8.65 8.74
CA THR A 207 -14.63 -7.99 9.90
C THR A 207 -14.32 -6.51 9.64
N GLN A 208 -14.73 -5.96 8.50
CA GLN A 208 -14.50 -4.57 8.11
C GLN A 208 -15.07 -3.56 9.12
N ALA A 209 -16.17 -3.91 9.82
CA ALA A 209 -16.74 -3.08 10.88
C ALA A 209 -15.79 -2.95 12.08
N ASN A 210 -15.12 -4.06 12.47
CA ASN A 210 -14.13 -4.10 13.54
C ASN A 210 -12.87 -3.33 13.14
N GLU A 211 -12.41 -3.48 11.91
CA GLU A 211 -11.27 -2.71 11.38
C GLU A 211 -11.55 -1.20 11.39
N ASN A 212 -12.76 -0.80 11.01
CA ASN A 212 -13.16 0.60 11.11
C ASN A 212 -13.21 1.07 12.56
N PHE A 213 -13.72 0.26 13.49
CA PHE A 213 -13.70 0.60 14.92
C PHE A 213 -12.26 0.74 15.45
N ASN A 214 -11.38 -0.20 15.15
CA ASN A 214 -9.97 -0.14 15.51
C ASN A 214 -9.27 1.10 14.94
N GLN A 215 -9.68 1.57 13.75
CA GLN A 215 -9.21 2.83 13.20
C GLN A 215 -9.66 4.05 14.03
N ILE A 216 -10.91 4.05 14.52
CA ILE A 216 -11.40 5.10 15.42
C ILE A 216 -10.64 5.05 16.74
N VAL A 217 -10.44 3.86 17.32
CA VAL A 217 -9.61 3.67 18.52
C VAL A 217 -8.20 4.23 18.28
N GLY A 218 -7.56 3.92 17.15
CA GLY A 218 -6.25 4.45 16.81
C GLY A 218 -6.18 5.98 16.67
N SER A 219 -7.31 6.63 16.35
CA SER A 219 -7.39 8.10 16.31
C SER A 219 -7.47 8.73 17.71
N LYS A 220 -8.00 8.01 18.70
CA LYS A 220 -8.10 8.47 20.10
C LYS A 220 -6.92 8.01 20.94
N CYS A 221 -6.37 6.85 20.63
CA CYS A 221 -5.24 6.18 21.27
C CYS A 221 -4.14 5.88 20.24
N PRO A 222 -3.45 6.91 19.70
CA PRO A 222 -2.37 6.69 18.75
C PRO A 222 -1.23 5.88 19.40
N LYS A 223 -0.72 4.87 18.69
CA LYS A 223 0.39 4.01 19.16
C LYS A 223 1.67 4.78 19.53
N ALA A 224 1.85 5.97 18.96
CA ALA A 224 2.99 6.85 19.24
C ALA A 224 2.97 7.45 20.67
N ARG A 225 1.85 7.32 21.39
CA ARG A 225 1.70 7.81 22.77
C ARG A 225 1.19 6.67 23.64
N SER A 226 1.84 6.43 24.78
CA SER A 226 1.35 5.44 25.75
C SER A 226 0.25 6.05 26.60
N TYR A 227 -0.97 5.52 26.45
CA TYR A 227 -2.10 5.81 27.34
C TYR A 227 -2.38 4.64 28.30
N GLY A 228 -1.67 3.51 28.13
CA GLY A 228 -1.80 2.34 28.97
C GLY A 228 -1.37 2.60 30.42
N GLY A 229 -1.86 1.81 31.36
CA GLY A 229 -1.54 1.93 32.78
C GLY A 229 -2.29 3.04 33.53
N SER A 230 -3.28 3.69 32.92
CA SER A 230 -4.18 4.64 33.59
C SER A 230 -5.61 4.52 33.07
N SER A 231 -6.59 5.10 33.79
CA SER A 231 -7.98 5.19 33.36
C SER A 231 -8.16 5.95 32.03
N SER A 232 -7.16 6.75 31.62
CA SER A 232 -7.17 7.48 30.34
C SER A 232 -7.37 6.57 29.14
N PHE A 233 -6.79 5.36 29.15
CA PHE A 233 -7.00 4.40 28.06
C PHE A 233 -8.48 3.98 27.95
N ASN A 234 -9.11 3.68 29.09
CA ASN A 234 -10.51 3.27 29.13
C ASN A 234 -11.42 4.41 28.65
N SER A 235 -11.26 5.64 29.15
CA SER A 235 -12.06 6.79 28.71
C SER A 235 -11.95 7.06 27.21
N ARG A 236 -10.76 6.90 26.63
CA ARG A 236 -10.53 7.07 25.18
C ARG A 236 -11.15 5.94 24.36
N LEU A 237 -11.15 4.71 24.90
CA LEU A 237 -11.83 3.58 24.29
C LEU A 237 -13.36 3.77 24.32
N SER A 238 -13.92 4.20 25.46
CA SER A 238 -15.34 4.57 25.58
C SER A 238 -15.70 5.68 24.57
N ALA A 239 -14.87 6.71 24.44
CA ALA A 239 -15.09 7.77 23.45
C ALA A 239 -15.07 7.25 22.00
N ALA A 240 -14.25 6.24 21.69
CA ALA A 240 -14.25 5.59 20.37
C ALA A 240 -15.54 4.80 20.12
N VAL A 241 -16.06 4.11 21.14
CA VAL A 241 -17.33 3.36 21.08
C VAL A 241 -18.50 4.31 20.89
N LEU A 242 -18.56 5.39 21.68
CA LEU A 242 -19.58 6.42 21.57
C LEU A 242 -19.55 7.08 20.19
N GLN A 243 -18.36 7.45 19.68
CA GLN A 243 -18.25 8.00 18.32
C GLN A 243 -18.70 7.00 17.24
N LYS A 244 -18.48 5.70 17.45
CA LYS A 244 -18.88 4.65 16.51
C LYS A 244 -20.40 4.46 16.46
N ASN A 245 -21.06 4.51 17.62
CA ASN A 245 -22.50 4.31 17.75
C ASN A 245 -23.27 5.60 17.38
N GLU A 246 -22.90 6.75 17.95
CA GLU A 246 -23.66 8.00 17.88
C GLU A 246 -23.11 9.02 16.85
N GLY A 247 -21.93 8.77 16.28
CA GLY A 247 -21.25 9.73 15.41
C GLY A 247 -20.52 10.82 16.20
N TYR A 248 -20.20 11.95 15.57
CA TYR A 248 -19.34 13.00 16.14
C TYR A 248 -20.03 13.92 17.17
N THR A 249 -21.35 13.81 17.34
CA THR A 249 -22.14 14.56 18.33
C THR A 249 -22.14 13.92 19.71
N TRP A 250 -21.53 12.74 19.85
CA TRP A 250 -21.51 11.94 21.09
C TRP A 250 -21.07 12.73 22.34
N LEU A 251 -20.17 13.70 22.22
CA LEU A 251 -19.68 14.46 23.37
C LEU A 251 -20.77 15.35 23.98
N SER A 252 -21.64 15.91 23.14
CA SER A 252 -22.78 16.69 23.62
C SER A 252 -23.79 15.81 24.34
N MET A 253 -24.00 14.57 23.89
CA MET A 253 -24.86 13.60 24.59
C MET A 253 -24.28 13.21 25.96
N VAL A 254 -22.96 13.01 26.04
CA VAL A 254 -22.28 12.75 27.32
C VAL A 254 -22.40 13.92 28.27
N ASN A 255 -22.25 15.15 27.78
CA ASN A 255 -22.45 16.34 28.60
C ASN A 255 -23.88 16.40 29.16
N GLU A 256 -24.89 16.22 28.32
CA GLU A 256 -26.30 16.21 28.75
C GLU A 256 -26.56 15.12 29.81
N ALA A 257 -26.07 13.90 29.57
CA ALA A 257 -26.17 12.79 30.52
C ALA A 257 -25.41 13.03 31.83
N SER A 258 -24.44 13.93 31.83
CA SER A 258 -23.68 14.37 33.01
C SER A 258 -24.24 15.65 33.63
N GLU A 259 -25.44 16.08 33.23
CA GLU A 259 -26.09 17.32 33.67
C GLU A 259 -25.27 18.59 33.36
N LEU A 260 -24.43 18.53 32.33
CA LEU A 260 -23.63 19.64 31.82
C LEU A 260 -24.27 20.23 30.56
N SER A 261 -23.86 21.46 30.21
CA SER A 261 -24.28 22.07 28.95
C SER A 261 -23.79 21.22 27.74
N PRO A 262 -24.66 20.88 26.79
CA PRO A 262 -24.29 20.15 25.57
C PRO A 262 -23.24 20.88 24.72
N GLY A 263 -23.10 22.20 24.90
CA GLY A 263 -22.15 23.04 24.18
C GLY A 263 -22.55 23.27 22.72
N GLN A 264 -23.09 24.46 22.43
CA GLN A 264 -23.57 24.81 21.09
C GLN A 264 -22.49 24.67 20.00
N PHE A 265 -21.26 25.07 20.30
CA PHE A 265 -20.13 24.94 19.37
C PHE A 265 -19.71 23.48 19.17
N THR A 266 -19.67 22.69 20.25
CA THR A 266 -19.38 21.25 20.20
C THR A 266 -20.38 20.53 19.29
N MET A 267 -21.67 20.82 19.46
CA MET A 267 -22.73 20.25 18.63
C MET A 267 -22.55 20.61 17.16
N LYS A 268 -22.37 21.89 16.84
CA LYS A 268 -22.19 22.38 15.46
C LYS A 268 -20.97 21.75 14.76
N VAL A 269 -19.87 21.59 15.50
CA VAL A 269 -18.67 20.90 14.99
C VAL A 269 -18.97 19.42 14.74
N GLY A 270 -19.63 18.75 15.68
CA GLY A 270 -20.06 17.35 15.56
C GLY A 270 -20.93 17.11 14.33
N GLU A 271 -21.97 17.92 14.14
CA GLU A 271 -22.86 17.86 12.96
C GLU A 271 -22.10 18.07 11.65
N THR A 272 -21.17 19.02 11.62
CA THR A 272 -20.33 19.28 10.43
C THR A 272 -19.48 18.06 10.08
N MET A 273 -18.90 17.39 11.10
CA MET A 273 -18.13 16.16 10.90
C MET A 273 -19.00 14.99 10.45
N ASN A 274 -20.22 14.85 10.99
CA ASN A 274 -21.20 13.86 10.56
C ASN A 274 -21.56 14.04 9.08
N LYS A 275 -21.94 15.26 8.66
CA LYS A 275 -22.22 15.59 7.25
C LYS A 275 -21.04 15.27 6.33
N LYS A 276 -19.81 15.56 6.77
CA LYS A 276 -18.58 15.21 6.03
C LYS A 276 -18.42 13.69 5.88
N LEU A 277 -18.66 12.94 6.95
CA LEU A 277 -18.58 11.48 6.96
C LEU A 277 -19.63 10.85 6.03
N GLU A 278 -20.87 11.35 6.05
CA GLU A 278 -21.95 10.93 5.16
C GLU A 278 -21.58 11.17 3.69
N ARG A 279 -21.13 12.38 3.35
CA ARG A 279 -20.67 12.70 1.99
C ARG A 279 -19.53 11.78 1.55
N GLN A 280 -18.61 11.46 2.46
CA GLN A 280 -17.52 10.51 2.16
C GLN A 280 -18.06 9.09 1.92
N ARG A 281 -19.02 8.61 2.72
CA ARG A 281 -19.66 7.31 2.54
C ARG A 281 -20.37 7.22 1.19
N GLU A 282 -21.16 8.23 0.83
CA GLU A 282 -21.83 8.28 -0.47
C GLU A 282 -20.83 8.30 -1.64
N ASN A 283 -19.81 9.15 -1.55
CA ASN A 283 -18.75 9.17 -2.56
C ASN A 283 -18.04 7.81 -2.70
N GLN A 284 -17.78 7.10 -1.59
CA GLN A 284 -17.12 5.79 -1.61
C GLN A 284 -17.97 4.69 -2.25
N LYS A 285 -19.31 4.81 -2.24
CA LYS A 285 -20.23 3.87 -2.91
C LYS A 285 -20.15 3.99 -4.43
N THR A 286 -19.87 5.18 -4.96
CA THR A 286 -19.86 5.46 -6.41
C THR A 286 -18.87 4.58 -7.19
N GLN A 287 -19.26 4.21 -8.42
CA GLN A 287 -18.40 3.43 -9.31
C GLN A 287 -17.14 4.21 -9.72
N THR A 288 -17.25 5.52 -9.93
CA THR A 288 -16.14 6.40 -10.30
C THR A 288 -15.06 6.42 -9.22
N PHE A 289 -15.45 6.54 -7.94
CA PHE A 289 -14.51 6.46 -6.82
C PHE A 289 -13.83 5.08 -6.74
N LYS A 290 -14.59 3.99 -6.88
CA LYS A 290 -14.06 2.63 -6.86
C LYS A 290 -13.05 2.39 -8.00
N LYS A 291 -13.35 2.84 -9.23
CA LYS A 291 -12.44 2.79 -10.39
C LYS A 291 -11.16 3.59 -10.12
N ARG A 292 -11.28 4.85 -9.70
CA ARG A 292 -10.14 5.73 -9.36
C ARG A 292 -9.28 5.15 -8.24
N ARG A 293 -9.87 4.48 -7.26
CA ARG A 293 -9.14 3.80 -6.17
C ARG A 293 -8.26 2.67 -6.71
N ILE A 294 -8.79 1.86 -7.63
CA ILE A 294 -8.05 0.75 -8.27
C ILE A 294 -6.89 1.30 -9.11
N GLU A 295 -7.14 2.34 -9.90
CA GLU A 295 -6.13 3.01 -10.72
C GLU A 295 -5.00 3.59 -9.86
N LYS A 296 -5.34 4.36 -8.82
CA LYS A 296 -4.34 4.89 -7.86
C LYS A 296 -3.54 3.79 -7.18
N LYS A 297 -4.14 2.61 -6.95
CA LYS A 297 -3.43 1.44 -6.40
C LYS A 297 -2.48 0.85 -7.44
N LYS A 298 -2.89 0.73 -8.70
CA LYS A 298 -2.05 0.27 -9.81
C LYS A 298 -0.83 1.19 -10.01
N ASN A 299 -1.06 2.51 -10.04
CA ASN A 299 0.01 3.50 -10.22
C ASN A 299 1.01 3.47 -9.05
N ARG A 300 0.52 3.38 -7.81
CA ARG A 300 1.40 3.22 -6.62
C ARG A 300 2.25 1.95 -6.69
N LYS A 301 1.67 0.82 -7.06
CA LYS A 301 2.42 -0.45 -7.22
C LYS A 301 3.46 -0.35 -8.34
N LYS A 302 3.12 0.30 -9.46
CA LYS A 302 4.07 0.53 -10.56
C LYS A 302 5.26 1.38 -10.09
N ALA A 303 4.98 2.50 -9.42
CA ALA A 303 6.01 3.38 -8.87
C ALA A 303 6.90 2.65 -7.86
N GLN A 304 6.31 1.90 -6.92
CA GLN A 304 7.07 1.12 -5.94
C GLN A 304 7.96 0.06 -6.60
N ARG A 305 7.48 -0.63 -7.63
CA ARG A 305 8.29 -1.60 -8.40
C ARG A 305 9.47 -0.91 -9.07
N SER A 306 9.25 0.23 -9.71
CA SER A 306 10.31 1.03 -10.33
C SER A 306 11.37 1.44 -9.30
N SER A 307 10.94 1.99 -8.16
CA SER A 307 11.83 2.36 -7.05
C SER A 307 12.63 1.16 -6.55
N SER A 308 12.00 0.02 -6.29
CA SER A 308 12.71 -1.18 -5.82
C SER A 308 13.74 -1.73 -6.82
N VAL A 309 13.50 -1.58 -8.12
CA VAL A 309 14.47 -1.96 -9.16
C VAL A 309 15.68 -1.00 -9.14
N LYS A 310 15.45 0.29 -8.90
CA LYS A 310 16.51 1.31 -8.80
C LYS A 310 17.31 1.20 -7.50
N GLU A 311 16.63 0.97 -6.37
CA GLU A 311 17.21 0.96 -5.02
C GLU A 311 18.03 -0.31 -4.72
N GLY A 312 17.84 -1.40 -5.47
CA GLY A 312 18.52 -2.65 -5.19
C GLY A 312 17.94 -3.40 -3.98
N THR A 313 18.70 -4.34 -3.40
CA THR A 313 18.23 -5.11 -2.23
C THR A 313 18.55 -4.33 -0.97
N THR A 314 17.58 -3.63 -0.41
CA THR A 314 17.79 -2.80 0.79
C THR A 314 17.70 -3.60 2.08
N TYR A 315 16.98 -4.73 2.09
CA TYR A 315 16.83 -5.65 3.22
C TYR A 315 16.58 -7.08 2.73
N GLN A 316 17.33 -8.04 3.29
CA GLN A 316 17.09 -9.47 3.14
C GLN A 316 17.16 -10.09 4.55
N GLN A 317 16.17 -10.90 4.95
CA GLN A 317 16.26 -11.65 6.20
C GLN A 317 17.26 -12.80 6.01
N GLU A 318 18.15 -12.99 6.99
CA GLU A 318 19.24 -13.99 7.02
C GLU A 318 20.34 -13.75 5.98
N VAL A 319 21.22 -12.78 6.24
CA VAL A 319 22.50 -12.66 5.54
C VAL A 319 23.60 -13.09 6.51
N GLU A 320 24.12 -14.30 6.34
CA GLU A 320 25.53 -14.56 6.68
C GLU A 320 26.37 -13.53 5.94
N VAL A 321 27.27 -12.87 6.65
CA VAL A 321 28.10 -11.77 6.14
C VAL A 321 28.90 -12.27 4.94
N ASN A 322 28.37 -12.03 3.75
CA ASN A 322 29.04 -12.32 2.50
C ASN A 322 30.09 -11.21 2.31
N GLU A 323 31.36 -11.54 2.13
CA GLU A 323 32.46 -10.56 2.01
C GLU A 323 32.25 -9.57 0.84
N ASN A 324 31.41 -9.94 -0.14
CA ASN A 324 30.95 -9.08 -1.23
C ASN A 324 29.89 -8.02 -0.84
N ALA A 325 29.43 -7.99 0.41
CA ALA A 325 28.49 -6.97 0.89
C ALA A 325 29.12 -5.57 0.99
N TYR A 326 30.45 -5.49 1.10
CA TYR A 326 31.17 -4.22 1.20
C TYR A 326 31.07 -3.38 -0.09
N ASP A 327 31.00 -4.04 -1.26
CA ASP A 327 30.81 -3.40 -2.56
C ASP A 327 29.37 -2.90 -2.78
N ILE A 328 28.38 -3.48 -2.07
CA ILE A 328 26.98 -3.06 -2.13
C ILE A 328 26.76 -1.79 -1.29
N ILE A 329 27.47 -1.66 -0.16
CA ILE A 329 27.32 -0.52 0.77
C ILE A 329 27.90 0.77 0.18
N GLN A 330 28.95 0.72 -0.64
CA GLN A 330 29.46 1.90 -1.36
C GLN A 330 28.50 2.45 -2.44
N GLN A 331 27.41 1.75 -2.76
CA GLN A 331 26.43 2.15 -3.79
C GLN A 331 25.19 2.87 -3.24
N ILE A 332 25.04 2.98 -1.91
CA ILE A 332 24.13 3.98 -1.34
C ILE A 332 24.80 5.34 -1.53
N PRO A 333 24.15 6.38 -2.10
CA PRO A 333 24.79 7.67 -2.36
C PRO A 333 25.35 8.26 -1.06
N SER A 334 26.64 8.03 -0.84
CA SER A 334 27.34 8.39 0.38
C SER A 334 27.90 9.78 0.22
N SER A 335 27.02 10.78 0.24
CA SER A 335 27.36 12.10 0.77
C SER A 335 26.07 12.77 1.22
N LEU A 336 26.06 13.38 2.40
CA LEU A 336 24.93 14.18 2.92
C LEU A 336 24.46 15.28 1.94
N ILE A 337 25.30 15.62 0.97
CA ILE A 337 24.99 16.52 -0.14
C ILE A 337 24.00 15.88 -1.12
N LEU A 338 24.16 14.59 -1.47
CA LEU A 338 23.31 13.88 -2.45
C LEU A 338 21.90 13.57 -1.93
N THR A 339 21.70 13.49 -0.60
CA THR A 339 20.36 13.33 0.00
C THR A 339 19.56 14.64 0.02
N SER A 340 20.26 15.78 -0.02
CA SER A 340 19.67 17.12 0.15
C SER A 340 19.62 17.92 -1.16
N VAL A 341 20.51 17.63 -2.11
CA VAL A 341 20.66 18.34 -3.39
C VAL A 341 20.43 17.35 -4.55
N LYS A 342 19.28 17.50 -5.24
CA LYS A 342 18.91 16.65 -6.38
C LYS A 342 19.74 16.93 -7.65
N GLY A 343 20.26 18.14 -7.77
CA GLY A 343 21.00 18.62 -8.94
C GLY A 343 21.11 20.15 -8.94
N PHE A 344 21.71 20.70 -9.98
CA PHE A 344 21.91 22.13 -10.19
C PHE A 344 21.17 22.60 -11.45
N ILE A 345 20.72 23.85 -11.48
CA ILE A 345 20.08 24.45 -12.66
C ILE A 345 20.99 25.56 -13.18
N ASP A 346 21.27 25.56 -14.48
CA ASP A 346 21.94 26.66 -15.16
C ASP A 346 20.92 27.77 -15.47
N THR A 347 20.81 28.73 -14.56
CA THR A 347 19.90 29.88 -14.67
C THR A 347 20.24 30.80 -15.84
N LEU A 348 21.47 30.81 -16.34
CA LEU A 348 21.86 31.59 -17.51
C LEU A 348 21.26 30.99 -18.78
N LYS A 349 21.33 29.67 -18.93
CA LYS A 349 20.69 28.96 -20.05
C LYS A 349 19.18 29.16 -20.04
N LEU A 350 18.57 29.08 -18.86
CA LEU A 350 17.13 29.32 -18.69
C LEU A 350 16.76 30.77 -19.02
N SER A 351 17.54 31.75 -18.56
CA SER A 351 17.32 33.18 -18.83
C SER A 351 17.38 33.50 -20.33
N LYS A 352 18.32 32.90 -21.08
CA LYS A 352 18.42 33.06 -22.54
C LYS A 352 17.23 32.52 -23.32
N ARG A 353 16.50 31.56 -22.75
CA ARG A 353 15.29 30.98 -23.34
C ARG A 353 14.03 31.77 -22.97
N VAL A 354 13.98 32.33 -21.76
CA VAL A 354 12.81 33.06 -21.26
C VAL A 354 12.81 34.53 -21.69
N PHE A 355 13.97 35.18 -21.71
CA PHE A 355 14.08 36.61 -22.02
C PHE A 355 14.76 36.82 -23.37
N PRO A 356 14.09 37.47 -24.34
CA PRO A 356 14.74 37.94 -25.56
C PRO A 356 15.88 38.91 -25.23
N LYS A 357 17.00 38.80 -25.95
CA LYS A 357 18.18 39.65 -25.71
C LYS A 357 17.86 41.15 -25.86
N ALA A 358 16.91 41.48 -26.74
CA ALA A 358 16.48 42.86 -26.97
C ALA A 358 15.84 43.52 -25.73
N ASP A 359 15.26 42.73 -24.81
CA ASP A 359 14.51 43.25 -23.66
C ASP A 359 15.40 43.44 -22.42
N VAL A 360 16.53 42.74 -22.36
CA VAL A 360 17.42 42.70 -21.18
C VAL A 360 18.84 43.17 -21.46
N ASP A 361 19.15 43.56 -22.70
CA ASP A 361 20.46 44.00 -23.22
C ASP A 361 21.56 42.91 -23.17
N ASN A 362 21.85 42.40 -21.98
CA ASN A 362 22.81 41.32 -21.72
C ASN A 362 22.35 40.42 -20.56
N TYR A 363 22.91 39.21 -20.51
CA TYR A 363 22.52 38.20 -19.52
C TYR A 363 23.43 38.18 -18.27
N ARG A 364 24.10 39.28 -17.93
CA ARG A 364 24.77 39.38 -16.63
C ARG A 364 23.68 39.41 -15.55
N GLN A 365 23.93 38.71 -14.44
CA GLN A 365 22.94 38.59 -13.36
C GLN A 365 22.42 39.95 -12.89
N GLN A 366 23.32 40.91 -12.65
CA GLN A 366 22.97 42.27 -12.23
C GLN A 366 22.02 42.96 -13.23
N THR A 367 22.29 42.83 -14.53
CA THR A 367 21.44 43.38 -15.59
C THR A 367 20.06 42.72 -15.60
N LEU A 368 20.02 41.39 -15.50
CA LEU A 368 18.78 40.63 -15.49
C LEU A 368 17.91 40.98 -14.28
N VAL A 369 18.49 41.04 -13.08
CA VAL A 369 17.78 41.41 -11.85
C VAL A 369 17.24 42.84 -11.97
N LYS A 370 18.06 43.79 -12.42
CA LYS A 370 17.63 45.19 -12.62
C LYS A 370 16.51 45.33 -13.64
N LYS A 371 16.64 44.71 -14.82
CA LYS A 371 15.67 44.85 -15.92
C LYS A 371 14.37 44.09 -15.69
N VAL A 372 14.45 42.90 -15.10
CA VAL A 372 13.30 41.99 -14.98
C VAL A 372 12.57 42.16 -13.64
N LEU A 373 13.30 42.45 -12.56
CA LEU A 373 12.73 42.64 -11.22
C LEU A 373 12.67 44.11 -10.78
N GLY A 374 13.40 45.01 -11.43
CA GLY A 374 13.50 46.41 -10.99
C GLY A 374 14.36 46.61 -9.74
N ILE A 375 15.20 45.62 -9.39
CA ILE A 375 15.99 45.61 -8.16
C ILE A 375 17.46 45.89 -8.49
N GLU A 376 18.08 46.80 -7.75
CA GLU A 376 19.53 46.95 -7.72
C GLU A 376 20.09 46.33 -6.44
N TYR A 377 21.24 45.68 -6.54
CA TYR A 377 21.89 45.00 -5.42
C TYR A 377 23.42 45.11 -5.56
N ALA A 378 24.13 44.84 -4.46
CA ALA A 378 25.59 44.86 -4.41
C ALA A 378 26.18 43.64 -5.15
N ALA A 379 26.36 43.76 -6.47
CA ALA A 379 26.99 42.71 -7.27
C ALA A 379 28.43 42.42 -6.79
N HIS A 380 28.85 41.15 -6.92
CA HIS A 380 30.11 40.63 -6.38
C HIS A 380 30.13 40.42 -4.85
N ASN A 381 29.00 40.62 -4.17
CA ASN A 381 28.77 40.09 -2.83
C ASN A 381 28.07 38.73 -2.95
N ALA A 382 28.76 37.66 -2.53
CA ALA A 382 28.25 36.29 -2.70
C ALA A 382 26.86 36.05 -2.08
N LYS A 383 26.53 36.70 -0.95
CA LYS A 383 25.22 36.56 -0.31
C LYS A 383 24.14 37.26 -1.13
N ASP A 384 24.39 38.51 -1.53
CA ASP A 384 23.41 39.31 -2.28
C ASP A 384 23.23 38.79 -3.70
N ASP A 385 24.29 38.24 -4.31
CA ASP A 385 24.23 37.53 -5.59
C ASP A 385 23.32 36.29 -5.49
N VAL A 386 23.45 35.49 -4.43
CA VAL A 386 22.60 34.29 -4.24
C VAL A 386 21.14 34.68 -3.99
N LEU A 387 20.90 35.67 -3.12
CA LEU A 387 19.53 36.13 -2.81
C LEU A 387 18.85 36.70 -4.05
N SER A 388 19.54 37.55 -4.80
CA SER A 388 19.01 38.17 -6.02
C SER A 388 18.76 37.15 -7.13
N LEU A 389 19.64 36.15 -7.26
CA LEU A 389 19.45 35.06 -8.22
C LEU A 389 18.27 34.15 -7.83
N SER A 390 18.11 33.87 -6.53
CA SER A 390 16.99 33.09 -6.00
C SER A 390 15.65 33.78 -6.26
N GLU A 391 15.60 35.10 -6.11
CA GLU A 391 14.41 35.91 -6.39
C GLU A 391 14.08 35.91 -7.90
N LEU A 392 15.09 36.13 -8.74
CA LEU A 392 14.94 36.07 -10.20
C LEU A 392 14.42 34.71 -10.64
N PHE A 393 14.96 33.63 -10.07
CA PHE A 393 14.51 32.29 -10.37
C PHE A 393 13.05 32.07 -9.96
N SER A 394 12.71 32.34 -8.69
CA SER A 394 11.39 32.05 -8.12
C SER A 394 10.28 32.85 -8.78
N GLN A 395 10.51 34.14 -9.05
CA GLN A 395 9.48 35.00 -9.64
C GLN A 395 9.33 34.81 -11.16
N LYS A 396 10.43 34.60 -11.89
CA LYS A 396 10.44 34.80 -13.35
C LYS A 396 10.89 33.59 -14.16
N LEU A 397 11.70 32.68 -13.61
CA LEU A 397 12.24 31.54 -14.36
C LEU A 397 11.61 30.21 -13.98
N GLN A 398 11.12 30.05 -12.75
CA GLN A 398 10.66 28.77 -12.21
C GLN A 398 9.54 28.12 -13.05
N ARG A 399 8.62 28.94 -13.58
CA ARG A 399 7.51 28.46 -14.42
C ARG A 399 7.95 27.89 -15.77
N SER A 400 9.14 28.30 -16.24
CA SER A 400 9.71 27.88 -17.52
C SER A 400 10.81 26.81 -17.34
N CYS A 401 11.06 26.36 -16.10
CA CYS A 401 12.03 25.32 -15.80
C CYS A 401 11.39 23.94 -15.97
N GLU A 402 11.98 23.11 -16.82
CA GLU A 402 11.54 21.73 -17.03
C GLU A 402 12.46 20.74 -16.30
N GLU A 403 12.02 19.48 -16.13
CA GLU A 403 12.89 18.43 -15.55
C GLU A 403 14.21 18.27 -16.33
N ASP A 404 14.20 18.52 -17.64
CA ASP A 404 15.37 18.44 -18.52
C ASP A 404 16.44 19.53 -18.25
N ASP A 405 16.08 20.56 -17.48
CA ASP A 405 16.99 21.64 -17.07
C ASP A 405 17.79 21.33 -15.79
N LEU A 406 17.43 20.24 -15.09
CA LEU A 406 18.11 19.79 -13.87
C LEU A 406 19.36 18.97 -14.20
N HIS A 407 20.53 19.48 -13.79
CA HIS A 407 21.81 18.78 -13.89
C HIS A 407 22.06 17.98 -12.62
N HIS A 408 21.86 16.67 -12.69
CA HIS A 408 22.07 15.77 -11.56
C HIS A 408 23.56 15.66 -11.18
N VAL A 409 23.83 15.64 -9.87
CA VAL A 409 25.19 15.64 -9.31
C VAL A 409 26.04 14.45 -9.81
N ASN A 410 25.41 13.31 -10.06
CA ASN A 410 26.07 12.09 -10.56
C ASN A 410 26.04 11.97 -12.10
N PHE A 411 25.68 13.02 -12.83
CA PHE A 411 25.51 12.96 -14.29
C PHE A 411 26.78 12.50 -15.01
N ASN A 412 27.95 13.06 -14.67
CA ASN A 412 29.20 12.73 -15.35
C ASN A 412 29.66 11.29 -15.06
N SER A 413 29.55 10.82 -13.82
CA SER A 413 29.89 9.44 -13.46
C SER A 413 28.96 8.44 -14.13
N CYS A 414 27.65 8.72 -14.15
CA CYS A 414 26.66 7.88 -14.85
C CYS A 414 26.92 7.86 -16.36
N LYS A 415 27.17 9.02 -16.98
CA LYS A 415 27.48 9.15 -18.40
C LYS A 415 28.75 8.42 -18.79
N LEU A 416 29.81 8.53 -17.98
CA LEU A 416 31.06 7.79 -18.18
C LEU A 416 30.84 6.28 -18.09
N SER A 417 30.06 5.82 -17.10
CA SER A 417 29.75 4.39 -16.98
C SER A 417 29.04 3.84 -18.22
N LEU A 418 28.15 4.64 -18.84
CA LEU A 418 27.34 4.26 -20.01
C LEU A 418 28.09 4.44 -21.33
N LYS A 419 29.26 5.10 -21.33
CA LYS A 419 30.07 5.35 -22.53
C LYS A 419 30.42 4.08 -23.32
N PRO A 420 30.78 2.93 -22.71
CA PRO A 420 31.01 1.70 -23.46
C PRO A 420 29.81 1.23 -24.30
N LEU A 421 28.57 1.48 -23.83
CA LEU A 421 27.36 1.17 -24.59
C LEU A 421 27.17 2.09 -25.80
N VAL A 422 27.63 3.35 -25.69
CA VAL A 422 27.61 4.32 -26.79
C VAL A 422 28.68 3.97 -27.81
N ASP A 423 29.90 3.67 -27.36
CA ASP A 423 31.04 3.35 -28.21
C ASP A 423 30.77 2.06 -29.02
N LYS A 424 30.07 1.08 -28.43
CA LYS A 424 29.58 -0.14 -29.11
C LYS A 424 28.28 0.05 -29.90
N LYS A 425 27.77 1.28 -30.03
CA LYS A 425 26.53 1.64 -30.75
C LYS A 425 25.26 0.90 -30.27
N ILE A 426 25.25 0.43 -29.03
CA ILE A 426 24.09 -0.25 -28.41
C ILE A 426 23.02 0.79 -28.04
N ILE A 427 23.44 1.95 -27.55
CA ILE A 427 22.60 3.11 -27.30
C ILE A 427 23.20 4.34 -27.98
N ASN A 428 22.37 5.32 -28.33
CA ASN A 428 22.88 6.58 -28.89
C ASN A 428 23.23 7.58 -27.77
N ALA A 429 23.95 8.65 -28.13
CA ALA A 429 24.37 9.69 -27.20
C ALA A 429 23.20 10.36 -26.47
N THR A 430 22.07 10.55 -27.15
CA THR A 430 20.84 11.13 -26.56
C THR A 430 20.27 10.23 -25.46
N VAL A 431 20.21 8.92 -25.68
CA VAL A 431 19.73 7.94 -24.69
C VAL A 431 20.68 7.84 -23.51
N CYS A 432 22.00 7.87 -23.76
CA CYS A 432 23.02 7.91 -22.71
C CYS A 432 22.82 9.15 -21.81
N ILE A 433 22.61 10.34 -22.39
CA ILE A 433 22.34 11.56 -21.64
C ILE A 433 21.05 11.45 -20.82
N LYS A 434 19.97 10.92 -21.40
CA LYS A 434 18.69 10.73 -20.68
C LYS A 434 18.84 9.80 -19.48
N LEU A 435 19.49 8.65 -19.66
CA LEU A 435 19.73 7.70 -18.57
C LEU A 435 20.64 8.29 -17.49
N ALA A 436 21.72 8.96 -17.89
CA ALA A 436 22.65 9.60 -16.97
C ALA A 436 22.02 10.75 -16.18
N ARG A 437 21.11 11.53 -16.80
CA ARG A 437 20.29 12.53 -16.11
C ARG A 437 19.46 11.85 -15.03
N SER A 438 18.80 10.75 -15.35
CA SER A 438 18.01 9.99 -14.36
C SER A 438 18.84 9.21 -13.32
N GLY A 439 20.16 9.46 -13.22
CA GLY A 439 21.04 8.78 -12.28
C GLY A 439 21.32 7.30 -12.60
N ILE A 440 20.95 6.85 -13.81
CA ILE A 440 21.14 5.46 -14.24
C ILE A 440 22.55 5.30 -14.81
N ASN A 441 23.24 4.26 -14.35
CA ASN A 441 24.59 3.87 -14.78
C ASN A 441 24.57 2.40 -15.25
N VAL A 442 25.70 1.87 -15.73
CA VAL A 442 25.75 0.47 -16.22
C VAL A 442 25.47 -0.57 -15.12
N THR A 443 25.82 -0.30 -13.86
CA THR A 443 25.57 -1.26 -12.77
C THR A 443 24.08 -1.39 -12.49
N HIS A 444 23.31 -0.29 -12.50
CA HIS A 444 21.86 -0.32 -12.40
C HIS A 444 21.21 -1.15 -13.54
N LEU A 445 21.75 -1.06 -14.76
CA LEU A 445 21.27 -1.87 -15.88
C LEU A 445 21.59 -3.36 -15.68
N LYS A 446 22.83 -3.71 -15.29
CA LYS A 446 23.21 -5.10 -14.95
C LYS A 446 22.29 -5.68 -13.88
N LEU A 447 22.04 -4.90 -12.83
CA LEU A 447 21.20 -5.29 -11.69
C LEU A 447 19.73 -5.49 -12.10
N ALA A 448 19.20 -4.60 -12.93
CA ALA A 448 17.83 -4.74 -13.43
C ALA A 448 17.68 -5.96 -14.33
N ASN A 449 18.70 -6.29 -15.12
CA ASN A 449 18.71 -7.47 -15.98
C ASN A 449 18.74 -8.79 -15.17
N SER A 450 19.55 -8.86 -14.12
CA SER A 450 19.69 -10.09 -13.31
C SER A 450 18.45 -10.39 -12.46
N ARG A 451 17.69 -9.36 -12.06
CA ARG A 451 16.58 -9.50 -11.10
C ARG A 451 15.21 -9.65 -11.75
N ASP A 452 15.01 -9.06 -12.92
CA ASP A 452 13.73 -9.10 -13.62
C ASP A 452 13.99 -9.17 -15.12
N VAL A 453 13.40 -10.18 -15.77
CA VAL A 453 13.48 -10.37 -17.24
C VAL A 453 12.99 -9.13 -18.00
N ASN A 454 12.15 -8.29 -17.38
CA ASN A 454 11.70 -7.02 -17.93
C ASN A 454 12.32 -5.78 -17.25
N GLY A 455 13.30 -5.95 -16.36
CA GLY A 455 13.88 -4.86 -15.57
C GLY A 455 14.46 -3.74 -16.42
N ILE A 456 15.21 -4.08 -17.47
CA ILE A 456 15.72 -3.09 -18.44
C ILE A 456 14.57 -2.33 -19.11
N LYS A 457 13.52 -3.02 -19.57
CA LYS A 457 12.35 -2.37 -20.20
C LYS A 457 11.63 -1.42 -19.25
N LEU A 458 11.55 -1.77 -17.97
CA LEU A 458 10.97 -0.90 -16.95
C LEU A 458 11.81 0.37 -16.78
N ILE A 459 13.14 0.24 -16.64
CA ILE A 459 14.06 1.39 -16.55
C ILE A 459 13.93 2.29 -17.78
N LEU A 460 13.90 1.73 -18.99
CA LEU A 460 13.79 2.54 -20.21
C LEU A 460 12.44 3.26 -20.27
N THR A 461 11.34 2.57 -19.98
CA THR A 461 9.99 3.14 -19.99
C THR A 461 9.86 4.28 -18.98
N ASP A 462 10.39 4.10 -17.76
CA ASP A 462 10.31 5.12 -16.70
C ASP A 462 11.17 6.36 -16.98
N ASN A 463 12.12 6.27 -17.90
CA ASN A 463 12.98 7.38 -18.32
C ASN A 463 12.66 7.89 -19.73
N ASN A 464 11.46 7.61 -20.24
CA ASN A 464 11.01 8.03 -21.58
C ASN A 464 11.99 7.63 -22.70
N VAL A 465 12.58 6.45 -22.56
CA VAL A 465 13.45 5.82 -23.56
C VAL A 465 12.71 4.68 -24.25
N ASN A 466 12.86 4.60 -25.57
CA ASN A 466 12.21 3.57 -26.37
C ASN A 466 12.71 2.16 -25.97
N ASN A 467 11.79 1.23 -25.72
CA ASN A 467 12.09 -0.14 -25.32
C ASN A 467 12.86 -0.96 -26.38
N ARG A 468 13.02 -0.47 -27.61
CA ARG A 468 13.83 -1.11 -28.66
C ARG A 468 15.28 -1.35 -28.24
N TYR A 469 15.83 -0.52 -27.36
CA TYR A 469 17.21 -0.67 -26.87
C TYR A 469 17.36 -1.81 -25.86
N ALA A 470 16.25 -2.33 -25.30
CA ALA A 470 16.30 -3.31 -24.22
C ALA A 470 17.03 -4.58 -24.64
N SER A 471 16.68 -5.17 -25.79
CA SER A 471 17.28 -6.43 -26.25
C SER A 471 18.78 -6.30 -26.51
N SER A 472 19.22 -5.19 -27.11
CA SER A 472 20.65 -4.93 -27.37
C SER A 472 21.43 -4.67 -26.09
N ILE A 473 20.84 -3.95 -25.12
CA ILE A 473 21.44 -3.75 -23.80
C ILE A 473 21.57 -5.10 -23.07
N ILE A 474 20.51 -5.91 -23.03
CA ILE A 474 20.52 -7.22 -22.38
C ILE A 474 21.60 -8.12 -23.00
N GLY A 475 21.62 -8.23 -24.34
CA GLY A 475 22.61 -9.06 -25.05
C GLY A 475 24.05 -8.65 -24.77
N HIS A 476 24.31 -7.34 -24.66
CA HIS A 476 25.64 -6.86 -24.31
C HIS A 476 26.01 -7.11 -22.84
N LEU A 477 25.07 -6.92 -21.92
CA LEU A 477 25.33 -7.12 -20.49
C LEU A 477 25.52 -8.60 -20.14
N SER A 478 24.86 -9.51 -20.87
CA SER A 478 25.01 -10.96 -20.72
C SER A 478 26.26 -11.53 -21.41
N GLY A 479 26.90 -10.78 -22.32
CA GLY A 479 28.14 -11.17 -23.00
C GLY A 479 29.43 -10.61 -22.37
N CYS A 480 29.34 -10.06 -21.16
CA CYS A 480 30.48 -9.52 -20.40
C CYS A 480 30.74 -10.28 -19.08
N GLU A 481 30.22 -11.50 -18.94
CA GLU A 481 30.68 -12.48 -17.94
C GLU A 481 31.76 -13.36 -18.59
N GLU A 482 32.98 -12.82 -18.68
CA GLU A 482 34.25 -13.55 -18.78
C GLU A 482 35.27 -12.85 -17.88
#